data_AF-A0A849GEQ3-F1
#
_entry.id   AF-A0A849GEQ3-F1
#
_cell.length_a   1.000
_cell.length_b   1.000
_cell.length_c   1.000
_cell.angle_alpha   90.00
_cell.angle_beta   90.00
_cell.angle_gamma   90.00
#
_symmetry.space_group_name_H-M   'P 1'
#
loop_
_entity.id
_entity.type
_entity.pdbx_description
1 polymer ?
#
loop_
_entity_poly.entity_id
_entity_poly.type
_entity_poly.pdbx_seq_one_letter_code
_entity_poly.pdbx_strand_id
1 'polypeptide(L)'
;MATTSLSLGDHWEAFIRAEISSGRYASASEVVRDALRELEDRGKRLEALRAHLAEGAEQAARNDFIEGFDIRDVVDRAKSRA
;
A
#
# COMPACT_ATOMS: atom_id res chain seq x y z
N MET A 1 -25.64 7.65 -2.65
CA MET A 1 -24.77 6.53 -2.22
C MET A 1 -25.63 5.29 -2.04
N ALA A 2 -25.14 4.12 -2.44
CA ALA A 2 -25.80 2.86 -2.14
C ALA A 2 -25.47 2.46 -0.68
N THR A 3 -26.48 2.03 0.07
CA THR A 3 -26.32 1.53 1.44
C THR A 3 -26.25 0.02 1.40
N THR A 4 -25.20 -0.56 1.97
CA THR A 4 -25.03 -2.02 2.07
C THR A 4 -25.10 -2.42 3.54
N SER A 5 -25.95 -3.40 3.85
CA SER A 5 -25.99 -4.01 5.18
C SER A 5 -24.99 -5.16 5.24
N LEU A 6 -24.18 -5.20 6.29
CA LEU A 6 -23.11 -6.18 6.49
C LEU A 6 -23.25 -6.75 7.90
N SER A 7 -23.17 -8.08 8.02
CA SER A 7 -23.03 -8.74 9.32
C SER A 7 -21.54 -8.92 9.61
N LEU A 8 -21.10 -8.43 10.77
CA LEU A 8 -19.72 -8.54 11.22
C LEU A 8 -19.65 -9.41 12.48
N GLY A 9 -18.51 -10.05 12.73
CA GLY A 9 -18.27 -10.76 13.98
C GLY A 9 -18.00 -9.81 15.15
N ASP A 10 -18.22 -10.29 16.37
CA ASP A 10 -18.10 -9.51 17.62
C ASP A 10 -16.83 -8.68 17.74
N HIS A 11 -15.69 -9.23 17.28
CA HIS A 11 -14.40 -8.54 17.26
C HIS A 11 -14.45 -7.23 16.47
N TRP A 12 -14.99 -7.27 15.24
CA TRP A 12 -15.04 -6.11 14.36
C TRP A 12 -16.04 -5.08 14.83
N GLU A 13 -17.17 -5.52 15.40
CA GLU A 13 -18.10 -4.59 16.00
C GLU A 13 -17.49 -3.85 17.20
N ALA A 14 -16.77 -4.57 18.07
CA ALA A 14 -16.08 -3.98 19.20
C ALA A 14 -15.00 -2.98 18.74
N PHE A 15 -14.24 -3.34 17.72
CA PHE A 15 -13.26 -2.45 17.09
C PHE A 15 -13.92 -1.17 16.54
N ILE A 16 -14.97 -1.30 15.73
CA ILE A 16 -15.68 -0.13 15.17
C ILE A 16 -16.26 0.76 16.27
N ARG A 17 -16.84 0.16 17.32
CA ARG A 17 -17.34 0.91 18.49
C ARG A 17 -16.21 1.68 19.19
N ALA A 18 -15.05 1.05 19.40
CA ALA A 18 -13.89 1.69 20.02
C ALA A 18 -13.40 2.88 19.18
N GLU A 19 -13.25 2.70 17.87
CA GLU A 19 -12.81 3.74 16.94
C GLU A 19 -13.75 4.95 16.92
N ILE A 20 -15.07 4.72 16.94
CA ILE A 20 -16.06 5.82 17.05
C ILE A 20 -16.00 6.48 18.42
N SER A 21 -15.94 5.69 19.51
CA SER A 21 -15.87 6.22 20.88
C SER A 21 -14.61 7.06 21.15
N SER A 22 -13.53 6.78 20.41
CA SER A 22 -12.30 7.56 20.47
C SER A 22 -12.43 8.95 19.83
N GLY A 23 -13.49 9.19 19.06
CA GLY A 23 -13.70 10.41 18.29
C GLY A 23 -12.97 10.44 16.95
N ARG A 24 -12.25 9.37 16.58
CA ARG A 24 -11.53 9.29 15.29
C ARG A 24 -12.48 9.28 14.09
N TYR A 25 -13.64 8.64 14.22
CA TYR A 25 -14.64 8.56 13.16
C TYR A 25 -16.04 8.88 13.68
N ALA A 26 -16.87 9.47 12.83
CA ALA A 26 -18.23 9.86 13.18
C ALA A 26 -19.25 8.71 12.99
N SER A 27 -18.90 7.66 12.24
CA SER A 27 -19.83 6.55 11.95
C SER A 27 -19.11 5.26 11.56
N ALA A 28 -19.80 4.12 11.72
CA ALA A 28 -19.30 2.82 11.27
C ALA A 28 -19.01 2.80 9.75
N SER A 29 -19.86 3.46 8.95
CA SER A 29 -19.65 3.55 7.50
C SER A 29 -18.37 4.32 7.15
N GLU A 30 -17.93 5.25 7.98
CA GLU A 30 -16.67 5.96 7.79
C GLU A 30 -15.47 5.07 8.07
N VAL A 31 -15.49 4.33 9.19
CA VAL A 31 -14.46 3.32 9.53
C VAL A 31 -14.31 2.31 8.39
N VAL A 32 -15.43 1.76 7.92
CA VAL A 32 -15.42 0.75 6.85
C VAL A 32 -14.88 1.32 5.54
N ARG A 33 -15.27 2.55 5.16
CA ARG A 33 -14.74 3.19 3.94
C ARG A 33 -13.24 3.41 4.02
N ASP A 34 -12.73 3.84 5.17
CA ASP A 34 -11.30 4.09 5.32
C ASP A 34 -10.50 2.78 5.30
N ALA A 35 -11.01 1.75 5.98
CA ALA A 35 -10.42 0.40 5.93
C ALA A 35 -10.39 -0.17 4.49
N LEU A 36 -11.46 0.03 3.71
CA LEU A 36 -11.51 -0.40 2.31
C LEU A 36 -10.53 0.38 1.43
N ARG A 37 -10.37 1.69 1.67
CA ARG A 37 -9.39 2.52 0.97
C ARG A 37 -7.97 2.04 1.25
N GLU A 38 -7.66 1.77 2.52
CA GLU A 38 -6.35 1.25 2.90
C GLU A 38 -6.09 -0.13 2.27
N LEU A 39 -7.11 -1.00 2.22
CA LEU A 39 -7.00 -2.29 1.54
C LEU A 39 -6.72 -2.13 0.04
N GLU A 40 -7.43 -1.23 -0.63
CA GLU A 40 -7.23 -0.91 -2.05
C GLU A 40 -5.80 -0.41 -2.31
N ASP A 41 -5.33 0.54 -1.49
CA ASP A 41 -3.99 1.12 -1.63
C ASP A 41 -2.89 0.09 -1.39
N ARG A 42 -3.05 -0.79 -0.39
CA ARG A 42 -2.14 -1.92 -0.17
C ARG A 42 -2.12 -2.86 -1.37
N GLY A 43 -3.28 -3.14 -1.96
CA GLY A 43 -3.41 -3.93 -3.18
C GLY A 43 -2.64 -3.32 -4.35
N LYS A 44 -2.83 -2.02 -4.61
CA LYS A 44 -2.12 -1.29 -5.68
C LYS A 44 -0.60 -1.33 -5.50
N ARG A 45 -0.12 -1.12 -4.27
CA ARG A 45 1.32 -1.18 -3.96
C ARG A 45 1.90 -2.57 -4.18
N LEU A 46 1.16 -3.61 -3.80
CA LEU A 46 1.60 -4.99 -3.98
C LEU A 46 1.67 -5.37 -5.47
N GLU A 47 0.67 -4.98 -6.25
CA GLU A 47 0.66 -5.22 -7.70
C GLU A 47 1.81 -4.47 -8.41
N ALA A 48 2.06 -3.21 -8.05
CA ALA A 48 3.20 -2.45 -8.57
C ALA A 48 4.54 -3.14 -8.23
N LEU A 49 4.70 -3.61 -7.00
CA LEU A 49 5.90 -4.35 -6.58
C LEU A 49 6.08 -5.63 -7.39
N ARG A 50 5.01 -6.42 -7.57
CA ARG A 50 5.05 -7.65 -8.37
C ARG A 50 5.45 -7.37 -9.81
N ALA A 51 4.89 -6.32 -10.41
CA ALA A 51 5.22 -5.92 -11.78
C ALA A 51 6.71 -5.57 -11.92
N HIS A 52 7.26 -4.73 -11.03
CA HIS A 52 8.68 -4.37 -11.08
C HIS A 52 9.61 -5.54 -10.81
N LEU A 53 9.24 -6.46 -9.91
CA LEU A 53 10.02 -7.68 -9.68
C LEU A 53 10.01 -8.61 -10.89
N ALA A 54 8.87 -8.76 -11.56
CA ALA A 54 8.77 -9.56 -12.78
C ALA A 54 9.63 -8.96 -13.90
N GLU A 55 9.56 -7.64 -14.10
CA GLU A 55 10.40 -6.93 -15.07
C GLU A 55 11.89 -7.13 -14.79
N GLY A 56 12.32 -6.95 -13.54
CA GLY A 56 13.72 -7.15 -13.14
C GLY A 56 14.18 -8.61 -13.30
N ALA A 57 13.31 -9.58 -13.01
CA ALA A 57 13.61 -11.00 -13.21
C ALA A 57 13.78 -11.35 -14.69
N GLU A 58 12.97 -10.78 -15.57
CA GLU A 58 13.10 -10.95 -17.02
C GLU A 58 14.38 -10.30 -17.57
N GLN A 59 14.73 -9.10 -17.10
CA GLN A 59 16.00 -8.44 -17.45
C GLN A 59 17.20 -9.31 -17.01
N ALA A 60 17.19 -9.78 -15.75
CA ALA A 60 18.24 -10.63 -15.22
C ALA A 60 18.38 -11.94 -16.00
N ALA A 61 17.26 -12.57 -16.41
CA ALA A 61 17.28 -13.78 -17.24
C ALA A 61 17.92 -13.55 -18.62
N ARG A 62 17.89 -12.30 -19.12
CA ARG A 62 18.57 -11.89 -20.37
C ARG A 62 19.99 -11.37 -20.15
N ASN A 63 20.52 -11.40 -18.92
CA ASN A 63 21.75 -10.72 -18.50
C ASN A 63 21.76 -9.21 -18.80
N ASP A 64 20.58 -8.59 -18.82
CA ASP A 64 20.39 -7.15 -19.03
C ASP A 64 20.59 -6.43 -17.70
N PHE A 65 21.85 -6.15 -17.35
CA PHE A 65 22.23 -5.45 -16.14
C PHE A 65 22.86 -4.10 -16.49
N ILE A 66 22.80 -3.15 -15.55
CA ILE A 66 23.51 -1.88 -15.69
C ILE A 66 25.01 -2.14 -15.57
N GLU A 67 25.73 -1.98 -16.67
CA GLU A 67 27.19 -2.04 -16.68
C GLU A 67 27.80 -0.87 -15.88
N GLY A 68 28.86 -1.16 -15.11
CA GLY A 68 29.58 -0.13 -14.35
C GLY A 68 28.79 0.48 -13.19
N PHE A 69 27.79 -0.22 -12.64
CA PHE A 69 27.02 0.27 -11.50
C PHE A 69 27.87 0.31 -10.21
N ASP A 70 28.23 1.51 -9.74
CA ASP A 70 28.73 1.76 -8.37
C ASP A 70 27.67 2.52 -7.56
N ILE A 71 27.38 2.00 -6.36
CA ILE A 71 26.47 2.63 -5.41
C ILE A 71 26.94 4.03 -5.00
N ARG A 72 28.26 4.29 -4.99
CA ARG A 72 28.84 5.60 -4.66
C ARG A 72 28.39 6.68 -5.66
N ASP A 73 28.42 6.35 -6.95
CA ASP A 73 27.97 7.27 -8.00
C ASP A 73 26.49 7.61 -7.86
N VAL A 74 25.66 6.66 -7.41
CA VAL A 74 24.24 6.91 -7.13
C VAL A 74 24.07 7.92 -6.00
N VAL A 75 24.81 7.75 -4.90
CA VAL A 75 24.76 8.63 -3.72
C VAL A 75 25.24 10.05 -4.08
N ASP A 76 26.33 10.16 -4.84
CA ASP A 76 26.89 11.45 -5.22
C ASP A 76 25.95 12.22 -6.18
N ARG A 77 25.30 11.53 -7.12
CA ARG A 77 24.24 12.13 -7.97
C ARG A 77 23.01 12.56 -7.19
N ALA A 78 22.65 11.86 -6.11
CA ALA A 78 21.50 12.23 -5.29
C ALA A 78 21.77 13.52 -4.50
N LYS A 79 23.00 13.69 -3.99
CA LYS A 79 23.43 14.88 -3.26
C LYS A 79 23.56 16.13 -4.13
N SER A 80 23.94 15.99 -5.40
CA SER A 80 24.07 17.12 -6.32
C SER A 80 22.74 17.68 -6.85
N ARG A 81 21.62 16.98 -6.59
CA ARG A 81 20.26 17.40 -6.95
C ARG A 81 19.52 18.14 -5.82
N ALA A 82 20.13 18.25 -4.64
CA ALA A 82 19.63 19.03 -3.50
C ALA A 82 20.29 20.41 -3.46
#